data_AF-A0A377Z8K3-F1
#
_entry.id   AF-A0A377Z8K3-F1
#
_cell.length_a   1.000
_cell.length_b   1.000
_cell.length_c   1.000
_cell.angle_alpha   90.00
_cell.angle_beta   90.00
_cell.angle_gamma   90.00
#
_symmetry.space_group_name_H-M   'P 1'
#
loop_
_entity.id
_entity.type
_entity.pdbx_description
1 polymer ?
#
loop_
_entity_poly.entity_id
_entity_poly.type
_entity_poly.pdbx_seq_one_letter_code
_entity_poly.pdbx_strand_id
1 'polypeptide(L)'
;MLTLVTGGARSGKSRHAEALIADAPQVLYIATSQIFDDEMAARIQHHRDGRPAHWRTAERWQQLDELITPAIAPAEAILLECITTMVTNLLFALRRRQRPRRLGLRRHGTGY
;
A
#
# COMPACT_ATOMS: atom_id res chain seq x y z
N MET A 1 1.08 17.61 10.71
CA MET A 1 -0.40 17.49 10.82
C MET A 1 -0.82 16.19 10.16
N LEU A 2 -1.78 15.44 10.72
CA LEU A 2 -2.32 14.22 10.10
C LEU A 2 -3.77 14.46 9.68
N THR A 3 -4.10 14.14 8.43
CA THR A 3 -5.45 14.25 7.88
C THR A 3 -5.93 12.87 7.43
N LEU A 4 -7.12 12.46 7.86
CA LEU A 4 -7.77 11.23 7.41
C LEU A 4 -8.89 11.56 6.42
N VAL A 5 -8.81 11.00 5.21
CA VAL A 5 -9.86 11.09 4.19
C VAL A 5 -10.63 9.77 4.13
N THR A 6 -11.95 9.80 4.29
CA THR A 6 -12.82 8.61 4.33
C THR A 6 -14.11 8.79 3.54
N GLY A 7 -14.84 7.70 3.30
CA GLY A 7 -16.08 7.67 2.50
C GLY A 7 -16.27 6.37 1.70
N GLY A 8 -17.47 6.18 1.13
CA GLY A 8 -17.87 4.96 0.42
C GLY A 8 -17.14 4.71 -0.91
N ALA A 9 -17.31 3.54 -1.52
CA ALA A 9 -16.68 3.22 -2.81
C ALA A 9 -17.03 4.24 -3.90
N ARG A 10 -16.06 4.59 -4.77
CA ARG A 10 -16.23 5.56 -5.88
C ARG A 10 -16.69 6.98 -5.49
N SER A 11 -16.61 7.35 -4.22
CA SER A 11 -17.03 8.68 -3.74
C SER A 11 -16.04 9.84 -4.01
N GLY A 12 -15.00 9.64 -4.83
CA GLY A 12 -14.03 10.69 -5.17
C GLY A 12 -12.95 11.01 -4.13
N LYS A 13 -12.79 10.21 -3.07
CA LYS A 13 -11.80 10.41 -1.99
C LYS A 13 -10.37 10.62 -2.48
N SER A 14 -9.91 9.79 -3.42
CA SER A 14 -8.54 9.84 -3.94
C SER A 14 -8.26 11.20 -4.58
N ARG A 15 -9.18 11.66 -5.45
CA ARG A 15 -9.11 12.99 -6.06
C ARG A 15 -9.12 14.10 -5.00
N HIS A 16 -9.96 13.99 -3.97
CA HIS A 16 -9.99 14.98 -2.88
C HIS A 16 -8.67 14.99 -2.10
N ALA A 17 -8.11 13.82 -1.77
CA ALA A 17 -6.84 13.71 -1.06
C ALA A 17 -5.65 14.25 -1.88
N GLU A 18 -5.63 13.99 -3.19
CA GLU A 18 -4.64 14.57 -4.10
C GLU A 18 -4.76 16.09 -4.19
N ALA A 19 -5.97 16.64 -4.22
CA ALA A 19 -6.20 18.09 -4.23
C ALA A 19 -5.72 18.78 -2.94
N LEU A 20 -5.79 18.12 -1.79
CA LEU A 20 -5.31 18.68 -0.51
C LEU A 20 -3.79 18.90 -0.47
N ILE A 21 -3.04 18.23 -1.34
CA ILE A 21 -1.58 18.27 -1.37
C ILE A 21 -1.03 18.71 -2.73
N ALA A 22 -1.89 19.21 -3.62
CA ALA A 22 -1.52 19.53 -5.01
C ALA A 22 -0.41 20.58 -5.10
N ASP A 23 -0.38 21.52 -4.16
CA ASP A 23 0.61 22.60 -4.11
C ASP A 23 1.88 22.23 -3.32
N ALA A 24 1.98 21.00 -2.79
CA ALA A 24 3.16 20.56 -2.07
C ALA A 24 4.34 20.39 -3.05
N PRO A 25 5.51 21.01 -2.79
CA PRO A 25 6.65 20.96 -3.71
C PRO A 25 7.27 19.57 -3.81
N GLN A 26 7.06 18.72 -2.81
CA GLN A 26 7.52 17.33 -2.78
C GLN A 26 6.39 16.45 -2.26
N VAL A 27 6.10 15.36 -2.98
CA VAL A 27 5.06 14.41 -2.60
C VAL A 27 5.59 12.99 -2.65
N LEU A 28 5.39 12.26 -1.56
CA LEU A 28 5.54 10.81 -1.49
C LEU A 28 4.17 10.15 -1.46
N TYR A 29 3.79 9.50 -2.56
CA TYR A 29 2.63 8.63 -2.64
C TYR A 29 3.00 7.20 -2.20
N ILE A 30 2.33 6.69 -1.18
CA ILE A 30 2.51 5.31 -0.70
C ILE A 30 1.32 4.47 -1.18
N ALA A 31 1.59 3.62 -2.18
CA ALA A 31 0.61 2.68 -2.72
C ALA A 31 0.60 1.41 -1.87
N THR A 32 -0.53 1.11 -1.22
CA THR A 32 -0.67 -0.09 -0.39
C THR A 32 -1.24 -1.27 -1.16
N SER A 33 -1.83 -1.04 -2.33
CA SER A 33 -2.36 -2.08 -3.21
C SER A 33 -1.25 -2.95 -3.80
N GLN A 34 -1.44 -4.26 -3.74
CA GLN A 34 -0.61 -5.20 -4.49
C GLN A 34 -1.29 -5.49 -5.83
N ILE A 35 -0.52 -5.53 -6.91
CA ILE A 35 -1.02 -5.87 -8.24
C ILE A 35 -1.21 -7.38 -8.30
N PHE A 36 -2.47 -7.82 -8.42
CA PHE A 36 -2.80 -9.25 -8.53
C PHE A 36 -3.34 -9.65 -9.90
N ASP A 37 -3.77 -8.68 -10.71
CA ASP A 37 -4.32 -8.88 -12.05
C ASP A 37 -4.03 -7.67 -12.96
N ASP A 38 -4.20 -7.89 -14.27
CA ASP A 38 -3.91 -6.90 -15.31
C ASP A 38 -4.90 -5.72 -15.30
N GLU A 39 -6.14 -5.92 -14.83
CA GLU A 39 -7.13 -4.85 -14.70
C GLU A 39 -6.69 -3.84 -13.63
N MET A 40 -6.21 -4.34 -12.50
CA MET A 40 -5.67 -3.55 -11.40
C MET A 40 -4.38 -2.85 -11.82
N ALA A 41 -3.52 -3.54 -12.60
CA ALA A 41 -2.31 -2.95 -13.17
C ALA A 41 -2.65 -1.75 -14.07
N ALA A 42 -3.61 -1.90 -14.99
CA ALA A 42 -4.05 -0.84 -15.88
C ALA A 42 -4.65 0.35 -15.11
N ARG A 43 -5.44 0.09 -14.07
CA ARG A 43 -6.02 1.14 -13.22
C ARG A 43 -4.94 1.90 -12.44
N ILE A 44 -3.96 1.19 -11.88
CA ILE A 44 -2.83 1.82 -11.18
C ILE A 44 -2.00 2.65 -12.15
N GLN A 45 -1.76 2.16 -13.37
CA GLN A 45 -1.02 2.90 -14.39
C GLN A 45 -1.75 4.20 -14.75
N HIS A 46 -3.07 4.13 -14.98
CA HIS A 46 -3.87 5.32 -15.24
C HIS A 46 -3.79 6.34 -14.09
N HIS A 47 -3.81 5.88 -12.83
CA HIS A 47 -3.64 6.76 -11.68
C HIS A 47 -2.22 7.35 -11.57
N ARG A 48 -1.18 6.62 -11.98
CA ARG A 48 0.18 7.14 -12.05
C ARG A 48 0.34 8.20 -13.11
N ASP A 49 -0.21 7.95 -14.30
CA ASP A 49 -0.14 8.87 -15.45
C ASP A 49 -0.86 10.19 -15.16
N GLY A 50 -1.89 10.16 -14.29
CA GLY A 50 -2.61 11.34 -13.84
C GLY A 50 -1.87 12.21 -12.80
N ARG A 51 -0.74 11.74 -12.26
CA ARG A 51 -0.01 12.47 -11.21
C ARG A 51 1.09 13.37 -11.76
N PRO A 52 1.39 14.48 -11.08
CA PRO A 52 2.53 15.31 -11.45
C PRO A 52 3.84 14.52 -11.44
N ALA A 53 4.72 14.79 -12.42
CA ALA A 53 6.00 14.07 -12.58
C ALA A 53 6.94 14.18 -11.37
N HIS A 54 6.78 15.20 -10.52
CA HIS A 54 7.58 15.38 -9.30
C HIS A 54 7.13 14.45 -8.15
N TRP A 55 6.02 13.73 -8.28
CA TRP A 55 5.53 12.82 -7.25
C TRP A 55 6.34 11.53 -7.27
N ARG A 56 6.89 11.19 -6.11
CA ARG A 56 7.53 9.89 -5.89
C ARG A 56 6.47 8.87 -5.47
N THR A 57 6.58 7.64 -5.97
CA THR A 57 5.69 6.54 -5.57
C THR A 57 6.48 5.43 -4.89
N ALA A 58 6.01 4.98 -3.72
CA ALA A 58 6.51 3.79 -3.03
C ALA A 58 5.40 2.75 -2.89
N GLU A 59 5.61 1.54 -3.41
CA GLU A 59 4.71 0.40 -3.19
C GLU A 59 5.07 -0.30 -1.87
N ARG A 60 4.38 0.07 -0.78
CA ARG A 60 4.64 -0.43 0.57
C ARG A 60 3.35 -0.47 1.40
N TRP A 61 3.16 -1.57 2.11
CA TRP A 61 2.02 -1.81 3.01
C TRP A 61 2.44 -2.37 4.38
N GLN A 62 3.75 -2.48 4.62
CA GLN A 62 4.40 -2.81 5.91
C GLN A 62 5.57 -1.86 6.10
N GLN A 63 6.08 -1.80 7.35
CA GLN A 63 7.27 -1.03 7.70
C GLN A 63 7.18 0.44 7.25
N LEU A 64 6.01 1.05 7.47
CA LEU A 64 5.76 2.43 7.06
C LEU A 64 6.58 3.43 7.86
N ASP A 65 7.07 3.04 9.03
CA ASP A 65 8.04 3.77 9.85
C ASP A 65 9.38 4.01 9.14
N GLU A 66 9.73 3.18 8.15
CA GLU A 66 10.92 3.42 7.31
C GLU A 66 10.72 4.53 6.28
N LEU A 67 9.46 4.82 5.92
CA LEU A 67 9.09 5.87 4.96
C LEU A 67 8.64 7.15 5.66
N ILE A 68 7.86 7.01 6.73
CA ILE A 68 7.25 8.10 7.48
C ILE A 68 8.14 8.38 8.69
N THR A 69 9.22 9.14 8.48
CA THR A 69 10.26 9.37 9.49
C THR A 69 10.17 10.77 10.10
N PRO A 70 10.77 11.01 11.28
CA PRO A 70 10.90 12.37 11.83
C PRO A 70 11.73 13.33 10.97
N ALA A 71 12.49 12.82 9.99
CA ALA A 71 13.36 13.60 9.12
C ALA A 71 12.67 14.14 7.86
N ILE A 72 11.36 13.90 7.69
CA ILE A 72 10.59 14.44 6.56
C ILE A 72 10.67 15.96 6.56
N ALA A 73 10.97 16.53 5.39
CA ALA A 73 11.03 17.98 5.24
C ALA A 73 9.65 18.60 5.53
N PRO A 74 9.57 19.76 6.22
CA PRO A 74 8.28 20.41 6.52
C PRO A 74 7.39 20.69 5.30
N ALA A 75 8.00 20.80 4.11
CA ALA A 75 7.32 21.05 2.85
C ALA A 75 6.97 19.78 2.05
N GLU A 76 7.34 18.60 2.55
CA GLU A 76 7.00 17.32 1.91
C GLU A 76 5.65 16.81 2.40
N ALA A 77 4.77 16.49 1.46
CA ALA A 77 3.49 15.85 1.74
C ALA A 77 3.58 14.34 1.51
N ILE A 78 2.92 13.57 2.38
CA ILE A 78 2.82 12.12 2.23
C ILE A 78 1.35 11.74 2.05
N LEU A 79 1.07 11.00 0.98
CA LEU A 79 -0.26 10.45 0.70
C LEU A 79 -0.20 8.93 0.71
N LEU A 80 -0.76 8.32 1.76
CA LEU A 80 -0.90 6.86 1.84
C LEU A 80 -2.29 6.44 1.37
N GLU A 81 -2.34 5.60 0.33
CA GLU A 81 -3.60 5.11 -0.23
C GLU A 81 -3.55 3.61 -0.57
N CYS A 82 -4.49 2.77 -0.10
CA CYS A 82 -5.56 3.01 0.88
C CYS A 82 -5.41 2.14 2.14
N ILE A 83 -5.91 2.65 3.26
CA ILE A 83 -5.82 1.98 4.57
C ILE A 83 -6.54 0.62 4.56
N THR A 84 -7.69 0.52 3.90
CA THR A 84 -8.47 -0.73 3.87
C THR A 84 -7.70 -1.85 3.15
N THR A 85 -7.09 -1.56 2.00
CA THR A 85 -6.25 -2.54 1.29
C THR A 85 -5.00 -2.92 2.09
N MET A 86 -4.38 -1.96 2.78
CA MET A 86 -3.27 -2.27 3.70
C MET A 86 -3.70 -3.25 4.79
N VAL A 87 -4.84 -3.00 5.45
CA VAL A 87 -5.40 -3.89 6.48
C VAL A 87 -5.67 -5.27 5.90
N THR A 88 -6.27 -5.36 4.71
CA THR A 88 -6.48 -6.65 4.02
C THR A 88 -5.17 -7.41 3.82
N ASN A 89 -4.12 -6.74 3.32
CA ASN A 89 -2.81 -7.36 3.11
C ASN A 89 -2.18 -7.86 4.43
N LEU A 90 -2.28 -7.06 5.50
CA LEU A 90 -1.82 -7.43 6.84
C LEU A 90 -2.55 -8.67 7.37
N LEU A 91 -3.88 -8.73 7.22
CA LEU A 91 -4.67 -9.89 7.64
C LEU A 91 -4.26 -11.17 6.90
N PHE A 92 -4.03 -11.10 5.59
CA PHE A 92 -3.53 -12.24 4.82
C PHE A 92 -2.11 -12.66 5.24
N ALA A 93 -1.23 -11.69 5.51
CA ALA A 93 0.13 -11.96 5.97
C ALA A 93 0.15 -12.65 7.35
N LEU A 94 -0.69 -12.18 8.28
CA LEU A 94 -0.84 -12.80 9.60
C LEU A 94 -1.33 -14.25 9.51
N ARG A 95 -2.33 -14.52 8.65
CA ARG A 95 -2.82 -15.90 8.40
C ARG A 95 -1.74 -16.82 7.85
N ARG A 96 -0.87 -16.32 6.96
CA ARG A 96 0.26 -17.11 6.43
C ARG A 96 1.28 -17.48 7.51
N ARG A 97 1.54 -16.58 8.46
CA ARG A 97 2.44 -16.82 9.60
C ARG A 97 1.90 -17.87 10.57
N GLN A 98 0.58 -18.00 10.70
CA GLN A 98 -0.07 -18.95 11.61
C GLN A 98 -0.26 -20.36 11.02
N ARG A 99 -0.01 -20.58 9.72
CA ARG A 99 -0.02 -21.94 9.18
C ARG A 99 1.14 -22.71 9.80
N PRO A 100 0.90 -23.88 10.45
CA PRO A 100 1.99 -24.73 10.90
C PRO A 100 2.88 -25.00 9.69
N ARG A 101 4.20 -24.76 9.81
CA ARG A 101 5.18 -25.34 8.88
C ARG A 101 4.80 -26.81 8.82
N ARG A 102 4.38 -27.31 7.65
CA ARG A 102 4.12 -28.75 7.48
C ARG A 102 5.37 -29.45 7.99
N LEU A 103 5.28 -30.07 9.17
CA LEU A 103 6.31 -30.98 9.65
C LEU A 103 6.46 -31.99 8.52
N GLY A 104 7.69 -32.14 8.01
CA GLY A 104 7.98 -33.11 6.98
C GLY A 104 7.47 -34.46 7.44
N LEU A 105 6.38 -34.93 6.83
CA LEU A 105 5.99 -36.32 6.86
C LEU A 105 7.10 -37.07 6.14
N ARG A 106 8.16 -37.41 6.91
CA ARG A 106 9.05 -38.50 6.55
C ARG A 106 8.14 -39.70 6.44
N ARG A 107 7.85 -40.11 5.21
CA ARG A 107 7.31 -41.44 4.95
C ARG A 107 8.33 -42.42 5.52
N HIS A 108 8.06 -42.96 6.70
CA HIS A 108 8.67 -44.22 7.11
C HIS A 108 8.15 -45.26 6.13
N GLY A 109 8.95 -45.55 5.11
CA GLY A 109 8.81 -46.76 4.32
C GLY A 109 9.25 -47.93 5.18
N THR A 110 8.27 -48.60 5.77
CA THR A 110 8.40 -49.98 6.24
C THR A 110 7.88 -50.91 5.15
N GLY A 111 8.66 -51.95 4.83
CA GLY A 111 8.27 -53.10 3.99
C GLY A 111 8.68 -52.93 2.53
N TYR A 112 9.39 -53.86 1.89
CA TYR A 112 9.75 -55.26 2.18
C TYR A 112 11.16 -55.53 1.65
#